data_AF-A0A514WW00-F1
#
_entry.id   AF-A0A514WW00-F1
#
_cell.length_a   1.000
_cell.length_b   1.000
_cell.length_c   1.000
_cell.angle_alpha   90.00
_cell.angle_beta   90.00
_cell.angle_gamma   90.00
#
_symmetry.space_group_name_H-M   'P 1'
#
loop_
_entity.id
_entity.type
_entity.pdbx_description
1 polymer ?
#
loop_
_entity_poly.entity_id
_entity_poly.type
_entity_poly.pdbx_seq_one_letter_code
_entity_poly.pdbx_strand_id
1 'polypeptide(L)'
;MKSLFAALLLVVVSTQAHAYKSTEPEICKLQTDEGDNDKPQFTAQDIDVKKVKSLSAYYLKLVNAYLMDYGYTTKPASLKEIQELFTTGEESYNDLAIVIRTSVATGVTHIEVKSWPGDNPVGAFFDVNGKMIGHNDDDSISYFDAKGERVYCSF
;
A
#
# COMPACT_ATOMS: atom_id res chain seq x y z
N MET A 1 -33.80 -41.39 52.76
CA MET A 1 -34.41 -40.43 51.81
C MET A 1 -33.28 -39.61 51.22
N LYS A 2 -33.16 -39.60 49.89
CA LYS A 2 -32.07 -39.01 49.10
C LYS A 2 -32.44 -37.58 48.73
N SER A 3 -31.63 -36.59 49.09
CA SER A 3 -31.78 -35.21 48.60
C SER A 3 -31.21 -35.11 47.19
N LEU A 4 -32.08 -34.84 46.21
CA LEU A 4 -31.68 -34.44 44.86
C LEU A 4 -31.26 -32.96 44.88
N PHE A 5 -30.01 -32.68 44.50
CA PHE A 5 -29.61 -31.37 44.03
C PHE A 5 -29.96 -31.26 42.55
N ALA A 6 -30.90 -30.38 42.21
CA ALA A 6 -31.19 -30.00 40.84
C ALA A 6 -30.13 -28.98 40.38
N ALA A 7 -29.25 -29.39 39.47
CA ALA A 7 -28.34 -28.48 38.79
C ALA A 7 -29.09 -27.80 37.62
N LEU A 8 -29.26 -26.48 37.72
CA LEU A 8 -29.77 -25.64 36.65
C LEU A 8 -28.68 -25.51 35.57
N LEU A 9 -28.86 -26.11 34.40
CA LEU A 9 -28.00 -25.86 33.25
C LEU A 9 -28.34 -24.48 32.65
N LEU A 10 -27.47 -23.50 32.89
CA LEU A 10 -27.42 -22.28 32.10
C LEU A 10 -26.88 -22.63 30.72
N VAL A 11 -27.76 -22.70 29.73
CA VAL A 11 -27.37 -22.70 28.32
C VAL A 11 -26.89 -21.30 27.99
N VAL A 12 -25.58 -21.09 28.07
CA VAL A 12 -24.94 -19.93 27.46
C VAL A 12 -25.02 -20.16 25.96
N VAL A 13 -26.00 -19.55 25.31
CA VAL A 13 -26.02 -19.44 23.85
C VAL A 13 -24.87 -18.49 23.50
N SER A 14 -23.68 -19.03 23.30
CA SER A 14 -22.59 -18.31 22.68
C SER A 14 -23.01 -18.03 21.25
N THR A 15 -23.61 -16.86 21.00
CA THR A 15 -23.63 -16.28 19.67
C THR A 15 -22.18 -16.06 19.29
N GLN A 16 -21.57 -17.05 18.61
CA GLN A 16 -20.33 -16.82 17.89
C GLN A 16 -20.70 -15.84 16.78
N ALA A 17 -20.58 -14.55 17.07
CA ALA A 17 -20.41 -13.56 16.04
C ALA A 17 -19.14 -13.98 15.30
N HIS A 18 -19.30 -14.69 14.18
CA HIS A 18 -18.26 -14.81 13.18
C HIS A 18 -18.10 -13.40 12.64
N ALA A 19 -17.27 -12.61 13.33
CA ALA A 19 -16.67 -11.44 12.71
C ALA A 19 -15.98 -11.98 11.45
N TYR A 20 -16.53 -11.67 10.29
CA TYR A 20 -15.90 -11.91 9.01
C TYR A 20 -14.60 -11.11 9.03
N LYS A 21 -13.53 -11.72 9.52
CA LYS A 21 -12.18 -11.21 9.40
C LYS A 21 -11.91 -11.31 7.91
N SER A 22 -12.07 -10.20 7.19
CA SER A 22 -11.62 -10.14 5.80
C SER A 22 -10.17 -10.65 5.78
N THR A 23 -9.95 -11.75 5.07
CA THR A 23 -8.64 -12.36 4.83
C THR A 23 -7.84 -11.59 3.80
N GLU A 24 -8.42 -10.51 3.29
CA GLU A 24 -7.83 -9.68 2.26
C GLU A 24 -6.66 -8.87 2.83
N PRO A 25 -5.47 -8.94 2.20
CA PRO A 25 -4.32 -8.16 2.63
C PRO A 25 -4.62 -6.66 2.70
N GLU A 26 -4.07 -5.95 3.70
CA GLU A 26 -4.30 -4.51 3.91
C GLU A 26 -4.02 -3.67 2.64
N ILE A 27 -3.04 -4.09 1.83
CA ILE A 27 -2.70 -3.44 0.56
C ILE A 27 -3.88 -3.39 -0.42
N CYS A 28 -4.78 -4.38 -0.42
CA CYS A 28 -5.94 -4.40 -1.31
C CYS A 28 -7.01 -3.38 -0.90
N LYS A 29 -7.05 -3.00 0.38
CA LYS A 29 -7.96 -1.97 0.88
C LYS A 29 -7.59 -0.57 0.39
N LEU A 30 -6.36 -0.38 -0.07
CA LEU A 30 -5.88 0.89 -0.64
C LEU A 30 -6.69 1.30 -1.88
N GLN A 31 -7.22 0.34 -2.65
CA GLN A 31 -8.01 0.61 -3.85
C GLN A 31 -9.40 1.19 -3.51
N THR A 32 -9.90 0.97 -2.30
CA THR A 32 -11.25 1.40 -1.86
C THR A 32 -11.30 2.78 -1.21
N ASP A 33 -10.14 3.40 -0.94
CA ASP A 33 -10.04 4.69 -0.24
C ASP A 33 -10.31 5.89 -1.18
N GLU A 34 -10.30 5.67 -2.50
CA GLU A 34 -10.56 6.74 -3.50
C GLU A 34 -12.05 6.93 -3.84
N GLY A 35 -12.95 6.10 -3.28
CA GLY A 35 -14.31 5.92 -3.82
C GLY A 35 -15.49 6.49 -3.03
N ASP A 36 -15.73 6.10 -1.76
CA ASP A 36 -17.11 6.24 -1.23
C ASP A 36 -17.29 6.13 0.30
N ASN A 37 -16.26 6.46 1.11
CA ASN A 37 -16.37 6.38 2.56
C ASN A 37 -16.34 7.78 3.20
N ASP A 38 -17.36 8.12 3.99
CA ASP A 38 -17.43 9.35 4.82
C ASP A 38 -16.26 9.50 5.82
N LYS A 39 -15.38 8.49 5.90
CA LYS A 39 -14.15 8.50 6.71
C LYS A 39 -13.00 7.84 5.92
N PRO A 40 -11.83 8.50 5.85
CA PRO A 40 -10.67 7.91 5.20
C PRO A 40 -10.23 6.64 5.96
N GLN A 41 -9.99 5.56 5.22
CA GLN A 41 -9.45 4.33 5.78
C GLN A 41 -7.95 4.44 6.06
N PHE A 42 -7.26 5.35 5.37
CA PHE A 42 -5.84 5.63 5.53
C PHE A 42 -5.56 7.12 5.75
N THR A 43 -4.56 7.43 6.57
CA THR A 43 -3.92 8.75 6.53
C THR A 43 -2.84 8.74 5.46
N ALA A 44 -2.72 9.81 4.66
CA ALA A 44 -1.71 9.94 3.63
C ALA A 44 -0.73 11.09 3.92
N GLN A 45 0.54 10.86 3.60
CA GLN A 45 1.57 11.90 3.50
C GLN A 45 2.26 11.78 2.14
N ASP A 46 2.30 12.88 1.40
CA ASP A 46 2.90 12.93 0.07
C ASP A 46 4.25 13.65 0.07
N ILE A 47 5.19 13.11 -0.68
CA ILE A 47 6.50 13.71 -0.95
C ILE A 47 6.66 13.81 -2.46
N ASP A 48 6.64 15.04 -2.97
CA ASP A 48 6.94 15.34 -4.37
C ASP A 48 8.46 15.26 -4.59
N VAL A 49 8.93 14.17 -5.20
CA VAL A 49 10.35 13.90 -5.41
C VAL A 49 11.00 14.97 -6.31
N LYS A 50 10.22 15.61 -7.18
CA LYS A 50 10.71 16.65 -8.09
C LYS A 50 11.02 17.95 -7.36
N LYS A 51 10.35 18.22 -6.25
CA LYS A 51 10.44 19.51 -5.53
C LYS A 51 11.26 19.46 -4.25
N VAL A 52 11.52 18.28 -3.69
CA VAL A 52 12.34 18.17 -2.47
C VAL A 52 13.80 18.55 -2.73
N LYS A 53 14.40 19.28 -1.78
CA LYS A 53 15.83 19.60 -1.80
C LYS A 53 16.73 18.40 -1.45
N SER A 54 16.19 17.48 -0.67
CA SER A 54 16.89 16.30 -0.18
C SER A 54 15.90 15.19 0.10
N LEU A 55 16.34 13.96 -0.10
CA LEU A 55 15.60 12.75 0.22
C LEU A 55 16.46 11.88 1.14
N SER A 56 15.86 11.24 2.13
CA SER A 56 16.61 10.34 3.00
C SER A 56 17.19 9.17 2.19
N ALA A 57 18.29 8.59 2.63
CA ALA A 57 18.89 7.42 1.96
C ALA A 57 17.90 6.26 1.82
N TYR A 58 17.00 6.12 2.80
CA TYR A 58 15.92 5.14 2.78
C TYR A 58 14.95 5.39 1.62
N TYR A 59 14.38 6.60 1.53
CA TYR A 59 13.42 6.91 0.46
C TYR A 59 14.08 6.93 -0.92
N LEU A 60 15.34 7.39 -1.02
CA LEU A 60 16.08 7.33 -2.27
C LEU A 60 16.30 5.90 -2.76
N LYS A 61 16.50 4.94 -1.83
CA LYS A 61 16.59 3.51 -2.17
C LYS A 61 15.26 2.99 -2.74
N LEU A 62 14.13 3.36 -2.14
CA LEU A 62 12.81 2.93 -2.62
C LEU A 62 12.50 3.50 -4.01
N VAL A 63 12.79 4.79 -4.21
CA VAL A 63 12.64 5.43 -5.52
C VAL A 63 13.49 4.72 -6.57
N ASN A 64 14.76 4.43 -6.28
CA ASN A 64 15.61 3.70 -7.21
C ASN A 64 15.11 2.28 -7.49
N ALA A 65 14.59 1.58 -6.49
CA ALA A 65 13.98 0.26 -6.70
C ALA A 65 12.80 0.34 -7.65
N TYR A 66 11.91 1.33 -7.46
CA TYR A 66 10.79 1.60 -8.38
C TYR A 66 11.27 1.92 -9.80
N LEU A 67 12.22 2.84 -9.96
CA LEU A 67 12.71 3.25 -11.28
C LEU A 67 13.38 2.12 -12.04
N MET A 68 14.05 1.20 -11.35
CA MET A 68 14.65 0.03 -11.98
C MET A 68 13.61 -1.03 -12.34
N ASP A 69 12.60 -1.24 -11.48
CA ASP A 69 11.51 -2.19 -11.71
C ASP A 69 10.65 -1.80 -12.93
N TYR A 70 10.34 -0.50 -13.06
CA TYR A 70 9.59 0.06 -14.19
C TYR A 70 10.47 0.44 -15.40
N GLY A 71 11.76 0.11 -15.38
CA GLY A 71 12.66 0.27 -16.53
C GLY A 71 13.06 1.70 -16.88
N TYR A 72 12.77 2.69 -16.01
CA TYR A 72 13.23 4.07 -16.15
C TYR A 72 14.76 4.19 -16.08
N THR A 73 15.41 3.31 -15.29
CA THR A 73 16.87 3.28 -15.13
C THR A 73 17.38 1.84 -15.02
N THR A 74 18.65 1.61 -15.32
CA THR A 74 19.30 0.29 -15.17
C THR A 74 20.28 0.22 -13.99
N LYS A 75 20.51 1.34 -13.32
CA LYS A 75 21.41 1.48 -12.17
C LYS A 75 20.85 2.54 -11.22
N PRO A 76 21.21 2.49 -9.92
CA PRO A 76 20.83 3.54 -8.98
C PRO A 76 21.29 4.92 -9.46
N ALA A 77 20.38 5.88 -9.40
CA ALA A 77 20.54 7.29 -9.69
C ALA A 77 20.49 8.13 -8.41
N SER A 78 21.20 9.25 -8.42
CA SER A 78 21.13 10.29 -7.40
C SER A 78 19.80 11.05 -7.49
N LEU A 79 19.41 11.76 -6.42
CA LEU A 79 18.22 12.61 -6.43
C LEU A 79 18.23 13.61 -7.60
N LYS A 80 19.39 14.19 -7.91
CA LYS A 80 19.53 15.14 -9.02
C LYS A 80 19.25 14.49 -10.37
N GLU A 81 19.86 13.33 -10.65
CA GLU A 81 19.62 12.57 -11.90
C GLU A 81 18.16 12.13 -12.03
N ILE A 82 17.52 11.76 -10.92
CA ILE A 82 16.09 11.42 -10.87
C ILE A 82 15.25 12.67 -11.19
N GLN A 83 15.53 13.81 -10.57
CA GLN A 83 14.80 15.04 -10.84
C GLN A 83 14.91 15.45 -12.30
N GLU A 84 16.11 15.35 -12.90
CA GLU A 84 16.36 15.60 -14.33
C GLU A 84 15.53 14.67 -15.22
N LEU A 85 15.48 13.36 -14.91
CA LEU A 85 14.69 12.38 -15.66
C LEU A 85 13.19 12.73 -15.73
N PHE A 86 12.65 13.29 -14.65
CA PHE A 86 11.24 13.66 -14.53
C PHE A 86 10.97 15.15 -14.81
N THR A 87 11.96 15.91 -15.29
CA THR A 87 11.76 17.28 -15.80
C THR A 87 11.85 17.38 -17.32
N THR A 88 12.44 16.40 -18.02
CA THR A 88 12.58 16.46 -19.49
C THR A 88 11.60 15.50 -20.18
N GLY A 89 10.52 16.01 -20.79
CA GLY A 89 9.52 15.20 -21.53
C GLY A 89 8.32 16.04 -22.00
N GLU A 90 7.26 15.46 -22.57
CA GLU A 90 5.99 16.19 -22.75
C GLU A 90 5.29 16.24 -21.36
N GLU A 91 5.42 17.39 -20.68
CA GLU A 91 5.68 17.51 -19.24
C GLU A 91 4.51 17.35 -18.24
N SER A 92 3.27 17.05 -18.64
CA SER A 92 2.15 16.99 -17.66
C SER A 92 2.05 15.69 -16.86
N TYR A 93 2.77 14.65 -17.26
CA TYR A 93 2.53 13.29 -16.80
C TYR A 93 3.73 12.68 -16.04
N ASN A 94 4.96 13.15 -16.26
CA ASN A 94 6.12 12.65 -15.52
C ASN A 94 6.23 13.22 -14.09
N ASP A 95 5.19 13.07 -13.28
CA ASP A 95 5.24 13.24 -11.84
C ASP A 95 5.90 12.02 -11.19
N LEU A 96 6.56 12.24 -10.06
CA LEU A 96 7.13 11.19 -9.22
C LEU A 96 6.90 11.56 -7.76
N ALA A 97 6.15 10.71 -7.07
CA ALA A 97 5.77 10.93 -5.68
C ALA A 97 6.06 9.71 -4.82
N ILE A 98 6.30 9.97 -3.54
CA ILE A 98 6.24 8.96 -2.48
C ILE A 98 5.00 9.25 -1.66
N VAL A 99 4.09 8.27 -1.56
CA VAL A 99 2.86 8.36 -0.78
C VAL A 99 2.95 7.38 0.39
N ILE A 100 2.97 7.90 1.61
CA ILE A 100 3.02 7.10 2.83
C ILE A 100 1.60 7.00 3.37
N ARG A 101 1.01 5.80 3.29
CA ARG A 101 -0.35 5.53 3.77
C ARG A 101 -0.31 4.71 5.05
N THR A 102 -1.01 5.14 6.08
CA THR A 102 -1.13 4.40 7.34
C THR A 102 -2.59 4.11 7.62
N SER A 103 -2.91 2.81 7.79
CA SER A 103 -4.26 2.34 8.10
C SER A 103 -4.74 2.94 9.42
N VAL A 104 -5.88 3.60 9.42
CA VAL A 104 -6.49 4.16 10.64
C VAL A 104 -6.94 3.03 11.58
N ALA A 105 -7.30 1.87 11.02
CA ALA A 105 -7.81 0.73 11.77
C ALA A 105 -6.69 -0.11 12.40
N THR A 106 -5.60 -0.34 11.66
CA THR A 106 -4.54 -1.29 12.07
C THR A 106 -3.20 -0.63 12.40
N GLY A 107 -2.99 0.61 11.99
CA GLY A 107 -1.70 1.29 12.09
C GLY A 107 -0.64 0.77 11.12
N VAL A 108 -0.97 -0.16 10.23
CA VAL A 108 -0.04 -0.66 9.21
C VAL A 108 0.27 0.44 8.21
N THR A 109 1.55 0.65 7.95
CA THR A 109 2.05 1.65 6.98
C THR A 109 2.51 0.97 5.69
N HIS A 110 2.03 1.50 4.57
CA HIS A 110 2.46 1.19 3.22
C HIS A 110 3.11 2.43 2.59
N ILE A 111 4.20 2.24 1.87
CA ILE A 111 4.89 3.31 1.17
C ILE A 111 4.76 3.03 -0.32
N GLU A 112 4.05 3.88 -1.04
CA GLU A 112 3.97 3.80 -2.50
C GLU A 112 4.98 4.76 -3.11
N VAL A 113 5.77 4.29 -4.07
CA VAL A 113 6.45 5.18 -5.02
C VAL A 113 5.67 5.08 -6.33
N LYS A 114 5.21 6.20 -6.86
CA LYS A 114 4.36 6.23 -8.06
C LYS A 114 4.72 7.35 -9.02
N SER A 115 4.54 7.08 -10.32
CA SER A 115 4.59 8.06 -11.40
C SER A 115 3.33 7.96 -12.28
N TRP A 116 3.16 8.90 -13.21
CA TRP A 116 1.99 8.93 -14.10
C TRP A 116 2.41 8.91 -15.57
N PRO A 117 2.89 7.79 -16.15
CA PRO A 117 3.22 7.75 -17.57
C PRO A 117 1.95 7.84 -18.45
N GLY A 118 1.33 9.02 -18.53
CA GLY A 118 0.00 9.25 -19.11
C GLY A 118 -1.03 9.62 -18.03
N ASP A 119 -2.32 9.40 -18.32
CA ASP A 119 -3.41 9.81 -17.43
C ASP A 119 -3.50 9.01 -16.12
N ASN A 120 -2.96 7.78 -16.10
CA ASN A 120 -3.13 6.86 -14.98
C ASN A 120 -1.84 6.66 -14.18
N PRO A 121 -1.92 6.61 -12.83
CA PRO A 121 -0.77 6.32 -12.01
C PRO A 121 -0.32 4.87 -12.20
N VAL A 122 0.99 4.67 -12.12
CA VAL A 122 1.60 3.36 -11.87
C VAL A 122 2.54 3.48 -10.68
N GLY A 123 2.63 2.44 -9.85
CA GLY A 123 3.38 2.52 -8.61
C GLY A 123 3.83 1.18 -8.05
N ALA A 124 4.85 1.22 -7.20
CA ALA A 124 5.28 0.09 -6.39
C ALA A 124 5.01 0.36 -4.91
N PHE A 125 4.42 -0.61 -4.23
CA PHE A 125 4.20 -0.59 -2.79
C PHE A 125 5.36 -1.27 -2.06
N PHE A 126 5.80 -0.65 -0.97
CA PHE A 126 6.83 -1.12 -0.07
C PHE A 126 6.30 -1.19 1.36
N ASP A 127 6.79 -2.17 2.12
CA ASP A 127 6.63 -2.17 3.58
C ASP A 127 7.60 -1.18 4.24
N VAL A 128 7.46 -0.98 5.54
CA VAL A 128 8.34 -0.09 6.34
C VAL A 128 9.81 -0.53 6.35
N ASN A 129 10.11 -1.78 5.99
CA ASN A 129 11.48 -2.29 5.86
C ASN A 129 12.06 -2.04 4.46
N GLY A 130 11.26 -1.51 3.54
CA GLY A 130 11.63 -1.26 2.14
C GLY A 130 11.60 -2.52 1.27
N LYS A 131 10.91 -3.57 1.70
CA LYS A 131 10.60 -4.72 0.85
C LYS A 131 9.43 -4.34 -0.06
N MET A 132 9.58 -4.54 -1.37
CA MET A 132 8.46 -4.41 -2.30
C MET A 132 7.42 -5.50 -1.99
N ILE A 133 6.18 -5.09 -1.80
CA ILE A 133 5.06 -5.96 -1.41
C ILE A 133 3.94 -5.99 -2.44
N GLY A 134 4.01 -5.13 -3.48
CA GLY A 134 2.99 -5.10 -4.52
C GLY A 134 3.17 -3.97 -5.51
N HIS A 135 2.20 -3.87 -6.41
CA HIS A 135 2.13 -2.87 -7.47
C HIS A 135 0.76 -2.20 -7.48
N ASN A 136 0.76 -0.91 -7.78
CA ASN A 136 -0.40 -0.17 -8.24
C ASN A 136 -0.31 -0.13 -9.77
N ASP A 137 -1.06 -1.01 -10.41
CA ASP A 137 -1.23 -1.01 -11.85
C ASP A 137 -2.51 -0.21 -12.16
N ASP A 138 -2.59 0.42 -13.34
CA ASP A 138 -3.67 1.31 -13.79
C ASP A 138 -5.05 1.09 -13.12
N ASP A 139 -5.67 -0.06 -13.39
CA ASP A 139 -6.98 -0.43 -12.85
C ASP A 139 -6.91 -1.46 -11.70
N SER A 140 -5.73 -1.83 -11.21
CA SER A 140 -5.59 -2.94 -10.26
C SER A 140 -4.45 -2.81 -9.30
N ILE A 141 -4.69 -3.10 -8.02
CA ILE A 141 -3.62 -3.37 -7.06
C ILE A 141 -3.27 -4.86 -7.09
N SER A 142 -1.98 -5.16 -7.08
CA SER A 142 -1.46 -6.50 -6.86
C SER A 142 -0.47 -6.55 -5.70
N TYR A 143 -0.30 -7.72 -5.11
CA TYR A 143 0.64 -7.96 -4.02
C TYR A 143 1.44 -9.25 -4.23
N PHE A 144 2.56 -9.38 -3.54
CA PHE A 144 3.34 -10.61 -3.51
C PHE A 144 2.96 -11.47 -2.30
N ASP A 145 2.50 -12.70 -2.56
CA ASP A 145 2.12 -13.63 -1.50
C ASP A 145 3.35 -14.20 -0.75
N ALA A 146 3.12 -15.12 0.18
CA ALA A 146 4.19 -15.74 0.97
C ALA A 146 5.19 -16.56 0.12
N LYS A 147 4.79 -16.99 -1.08
CA LYS A 147 5.63 -17.70 -2.04
C LYS A 147 6.34 -16.75 -3.01
N GLY A 148 6.03 -15.46 -2.97
CA GLY A 148 6.52 -14.45 -3.91
C GLY A 148 5.76 -14.43 -5.22
N GLU A 149 4.60 -15.08 -5.30
CA GLU A 149 3.72 -15.05 -6.47
C GLU A 149 2.92 -13.74 -6.47
N ARG A 150 2.75 -13.12 -7.66
CA ARG A 150 1.91 -11.93 -7.82
C ARG A 150 0.44 -12.35 -7.76
N VAL A 151 -0.33 -11.73 -6.86
CA VAL A 151 -1.77 -11.94 -6.68
C VAL A 151 -2.48 -10.60 -6.82
N TYR A 152 -3.53 -10.56 -7.64
CA TYR A 152 -4.35 -9.36 -7.83
C TYR A 152 -5.42 -9.26 -6.75
N CYS A 153 -5.63 -8.05 -6.23
CA CYS A 153 -6.72 -7.76 -5.32
C CYS A 153 -8.06 -7.94 -6.05
N SER A 154 -9.04 -8.52 -5.37
CA SER A 154 -10.35 -8.86 -5.94
C SER A 154 -11.36 -7.77 -5.59
N PHE A 155 -12.20 -7.38 -6.55
CA PHE A 155 -13.28 -6.39 -6.36
C PHE A 155 -14.51 -7.01 -5.68
#